data_AF-A0A9P9H0X3-F1
#
_entry.id   AF-A0A9P9H0X3-F1
#
_cell.length_a   1.000
_cell.length_b   1.000
_cell.length_c   1.000
_cell.angle_alpha   90.00
_cell.angle_beta   90.00
_cell.angle_gamma   90.00
#
_symmetry.space_group_name_H-M   'P 1'
#
loop_
_entity.id
_entity.type
_entity.pdbx_description
1 polymer ?
#
loop_
_entity_poly.entity_id
_entity_poly.type
_entity_poly.pdbx_seq_one_letter_code
_entity_poly.pdbx_strand_id
1 'polypeptide(L)'
;MTEYQYSPIPHDKGVIRLLRLLQGFPCERVHCELFEVAAWKPDDITYEALSYTWGTPPATSTPEDDALRHSMSKDTLSKDSKPAGDITLEEITIQNRSGPTTMKIKPNLHSALRYLRRENQDRILWADAICINQLDGVEKGDQIGQMRYIYETPSKSLSGLAKETNSM
;
A
#
# COMPACT_ATOMS: atom_id res chain seq x y z
N MET A 1 16.06 -15.16 -7.50
CA MET A 1 16.18 -13.89 -6.76
C MET A 1 15.92 -14.19 -5.30
N THR A 2 16.59 -13.48 -4.39
CA THR A 2 16.35 -13.59 -2.95
C THR A 2 15.17 -12.72 -2.54
N GLU A 3 14.47 -13.11 -1.47
CA GLU A 3 13.40 -12.31 -0.88
C GLU A 3 13.97 -11.01 -0.27
N TYR A 4 13.22 -9.92 -0.40
CA TYR A 4 13.59 -8.62 0.16
C TYR A 4 13.64 -8.69 1.69
N GLN A 5 14.71 -8.16 2.27
CA GLN A 5 14.86 -8.02 3.72
C GLN A 5 14.88 -6.53 4.09
N TYR A 6 14.01 -6.14 5.01
CA TYR A 6 13.94 -4.78 5.52
C TYR A 6 15.21 -4.42 6.30
N SER A 7 15.74 -3.23 6.05
CA SER A 7 16.76 -2.62 6.91
C SER A 7 16.07 -2.00 8.12
N PRO A 8 16.53 -2.23 9.37
CA PRO A 8 15.88 -1.71 10.56
C PRO A 8 15.90 -0.18 10.58
N ILE A 9 14.73 0.46 10.77
CA ILE A 9 14.64 1.91 10.92
C ILE A 9 14.82 2.28 12.40
N PRO A 10 15.66 3.27 12.73
CA PRO A 10 15.71 3.81 14.09
C PRO A 10 14.39 4.46 14.50
N HIS A 11 13.75 3.91 15.53
CA HIS A 11 12.43 4.32 16.04
C HIS A 11 12.37 5.80 16.50
N ASP A 12 13.49 6.37 16.90
CA ASP A 12 13.58 7.70 17.54
C ASP A 12 13.64 8.88 16.55
N LYS A 13 13.87 8.64 15.25
CA LYS A 13 14.24 9.70 14.30
C LYS A 13 13.13 10.16 13.36
N GLY A 14 11.91 9.63 13.51
CA GLY A 14 10.80 9.93 12.61
C GLY A 14 11.15 9.63 11.15
N VAL A 15 11.80 8.50 10.89
CA VAL A 15 12.22 8.08 9.55
C VAL A 15 11.13 7.19 8.95
N ILE A 16 10.78 7.42 7.70
CA ILE A 16 9.84 6.60 6.94
C ILE A 16 10.54 6.02 5.71
N ARG A 17 10.06 4.89 5.21
CA ARG A 17 10.47 4.39 3.88
C ARG A 17 9.53 4.92 2.83
N LEU A 18 10.08 5.30 1.68
CA LEU A 18 9.35 5.64 0.48
C LEU A 18 9.67 4.63 -0.62
N LEU A 19 8.67 4.39 -1.46
CA LEU A 19 8.74 3.52 -2.61
C LEU A 19 8.99 4.37 -3.85
N ARG A 20 10.14 4.23 -4.50
CA ARG A 20 10.33 4.71 -5.87
C ARG A 20 9.85 3.64 -6.83
N LEU A 21 8.72 3.87 -7.46
CA LEU A 21 8.20 3.05 -8.55
C LEU A 21 8.94 3.43 -9.83
N LEU A 22 9.74 2.50 -10.37
CA LEU A 22 10.56 2.76 -11.55
C LEU A 22 9.71 2.78 -12.82
N GLN A 23 10.11 3.63 -13.75
CA GLN A 23 9.51 3.72 -15.07
C GLN A 23 9.64 2.41 -15.86
N GLY A 24 8.73 2.21 -16.82
CA GLY A 24 8.85 1.18 -17.84
C GLY A 24 7.50 0.77 -18.41
N PHE A 25 7.49 -0.24 -19.27
CA PHE A 25 6.31 -0.64 -20.02
C PHE A 25 5.25 -1.42 -19.21
N PRO A 26 3.95 -1.34 -19.54
CA PRO A 26 2.88 -2.03 -18.80
C PRO A 26 3.03 -3.57 -18.73
N CYS A 27 3.65 -4.18 -19.73
CA CYS A 27 3.84 -5.63 -19.82
C CYS A 27 5.02 -6.14 -18.98
N GLU A 28 5.90 -5.27 -18.52
CA GLU A 28 7.06 -5.66 -17.73
C GLU A 28 6.68 -5.89 -16.26
N ARG A 29 7.58 -6.58 -15.55
CA ARG A 29 7.49 -6.69 -14.10
C ARG A 29 7.63 -5.31 -13.45
N VAL A 30 6.90 -5.10 -12.37
CA VAL A 30 7.03 -3.90 -11.56
C VAL A 30 8.39 -3.91 -10.85
N HIS A 31 9.20 -2.90 -11.11
CA HIS A 31 10.46 -2.66 -10.43
C HIS A 31 10.33 -1.43 -9.54
N CYS A 32 10.85 -1.55 -8.33
CA CYS A 32 10.84 -0.47 -7.36
C CYS A 32 12.18 -0.36 -6.64
N GLU A 33 12.43 0.78 -6.02
CA GLU A 33 13.46 0.97 -5.00
C GLU A 33 12.79 1.37 -3.69
N LEU A 34 13.32 0.90 -2.56
CA LEU A 34 12.89 1.33 -1.24
C LEU A 34 14.01 2.14 -0.59
N PHE A 35 13.69 3.34 -0.12
CA PHE A 35 14.68 4.23 0.47
C PHE A 35 14.10 4.97 1.68
N GLU A 36 14.98 5.31 2.63
CA GLU A 36 14.62 5.92 3.90
C GLU A 36 14.73 7.45 3.84
N VAL A 37 13.74 8.14 4.41
CA VAL A 37 13.69 9.59 4.48
C VAL A 37 13.27 10.03 5.88
N ALA A 38 13.78 11.16 6.33
CA ALA A 38 13.35 11.79 7.58
C ALA A 38 12.00 12.51 7.37
N ALA A 39 10.93 12.04 8.03
CA ALA A 39 9.59 12.62 7.92
C ALA A 39 9.51 14.08 8.40
N TRP A 40 10.44 14.51 9.25
CA TRP A 40 10.54 15.88 9.76
C TRP A 40 11.23 16.86 8.79
N LYS A 41 11.72 16.39 7.63
CA LYS A 41 12.21 17.24 6.52
C LYS A 41 11.41 17.01 5.23
N PRO A 42 10.16 17.49 5.18
CA PRO A 42 9.31 17.32 4.01
C PRO A 42 9.69 18.19 2.80
N ASP A 43 10.53 19.22 2.98
CA ASP A 43 10.84 20.20 1.93
C ASP A 43 11.69 19.65 0.78
N ASP A 44 12.36 18.51 0.96
CA ASP A 44 13.27 17.95 -0.05
C ASP A 44 12.62 16.87 -0.94
N ILE A 45 11.49 16.27 -0.55
CA ILE A 45 10.92 15.10 -1.25
C ILE A 45 9.40 15.17 -1.31
N THR A 46 8.87 15.22 -2.53
CA THR A 46 7.44 15.05 -2.81
C THR A 46 7.12 13.59 -3.07
N TYR A 47 6.10 13.06 -2.39
CA TYR A 47 5.60 11.70 -2.57
C TYR A 47 4.08 11.65 -2.49
N GLU A 48 3.50 10.57 -3.01
CA GLU A 48 2.05 10.35 -2.98
C GLU A 48 1.70 9.18 -2.06
N ALA A 49 0.90 9.45 -1.04
CA ALA A 49 0.44 8.42 -0.11
C ALA A 49 -0.70 7.60 -0.72
N LEU A 50 -0.54 6.28 -0.68
CA LEU A 50 -1.52 5.36 -1.18
C LEU A 50 -2.58 5.04 -0.10
N SER A 51 -3.72 5.78 -0.07
CA SER A 51 -4.92 5.56 0.77
C SER A 51 -5.40 4.11 0.92
N TYR A 52 -5.68 3.69 2.15
CA TYR A 52 -6.06 2.34 2.61
C TYR A 52 -7.19 1.58 1.86
N THR A 53 -7.90 2.21 0.93
CA THR A 53 -8.99 1.60 0.13
C THR A 53 -8.58 1.35 -1.31
N TRP A 54 -7.48 0.62 -1.54
CA TRP A 54 -7.11 0.15 -2.88
C TRP A 54 -8.04 -0.99 -3.33
N GLY A 55 -9.27 -0.61 -3.70
CA GLY A 55 -10.29 -1.49 -4.29
C GLY A 55 -10.74 -2.61 -3.37
N THR A 56 -11.83 -2.41 -2.64
CA THR A 56 -12.70 -3.55 -2.36
C THR A 56 -13.06 -4.15 -3.73
N PRO A 57 -12.89 -5.46 -4.00
CA PRO A 57 -13.60 -6.03 -5.14
C PRO A 57 -15.08 -5.64 -4.94
N PRO A 58 -15.82 -5.22 -5.97
CA PRO A 58 -17.24 -4.96 -5.81
C PRO A 58 -17.86 -6.25 -5.27
N ALA A 59 -18.12 -6.27 -3.97
CA ALA A 59 -19.03 -7.23 -3.39
C ALA A 59 -20.34 -6.91 -4.07
N THR A 60 -20.79 -7.83 -4.91
CA THR A 60 -22.06 -7.83 -5.59
C THR A 60 -23.09 -7.09 -4.74
N SER A 61 -23.49 -5.92 -5.22
CA SER A 61 -24.49 -5.09 -4.57
C SER A 61 -25.81 -5.85 -4.52
N THR A 62 -26.11 -6.48 -3.39
CA THR A 62 -27.49 -6.74 -2.99
C THR A 62 -27.94 -5.53 -2.17
N PRO A 63 -28.99 -4.82 -2.59
CA PRO A 63 -29.50 -3.65 -1.88
C PRO A 63 -30.32 -4.10 -0.66
N GLU A 64 -29.68 -4.48 0.45
CA GLU A 64 -30.40 -4.77 1.70
C GLU A 64 -29.66 -4.48 3.02
N ASP A 65 -28.43 -3.95 3.00
CA ASP A 65 -27.62 -3.77 4.24
C ASP A 65 -27.53 -2.32 4.77
N ASP A 66 -28.58 -1.50 4.60
CA ASP A 66 -28.63 -0.13 5.16
C ASP A 66 -29.31 -0.05 6.56
N ALA A 67 -29.63 -1.17 7.22
CA ALA A 67 -30.45 -1.11 8.42
C ALA A 67 -30.00 -2.01 9.59
N LEU A 68 -28.71 -2.10 9.93
CA LEU A 68 -28.33 -2.73 11.20
C LEU A 68 -27.00 -2.21 11.79
N ARG A 69 -26.97 -0.91 12.09
CA ARG A 69 -26.17 -0.39 13.22
C ARG A 69 -27.13 -0.08 14.37
N HIS A 70 -27.55 -1.07 15.15
CA HIS A 70 -27.93 -0.91 16.56
C HIS A 70 -28.15 -2.26 17.27
N SER A 71 -27.45 -2.42 18.41
CA SER A 71 -27.79 -3.27 19.56
C SER A 71 -27.47 -4.79 19.54
N MET A 72 -27.22 -5.29 20.75
CA MET A 72 -26.55 -6.52 21.17
C MET A 72 -27.33 -7.85 20.99
N SER A 73 -26.54 -8.94 20.95
CA SER A 73 -26.79 -10.32 21.46
C SER A 73 -27.99 -11.15 20.97
N LYS A 74 -27.72 -12.24 20.21
CA LYS A 74 -28.02 -13.65 20.58
C LYS A 74 -27.65 -14.66 19.48
N ASP A 75 -27.01 -15.74 19.94
CA ASP A 75 -27.01 -17.14 19.47
C ASP A 75 -27.36 -17.53 18.02
N THR A 76 -26.40 -18.29 17.46
CA THR A 76 -26.57 -19.59 16.77
C THR A 76 -27.32 -19.64 15.42
N LEU A 77 -26.56 -19.69 14.32
CA LEU A 77 -26.37 -20.87 13.46
C LEU A 77 -26.18 -20.49 11.97
N SER A 78 -25.09 -21.02 11.41
CA SER A 78 -24.82 -21.29 9.98
C SER A 78 -24.90 -20.14 8.97
N LYS A 79 -23.72 -19.63 8.60
CA LYS A 79 -23.43 -19.29 7.21
C LYS A 79 -22.10 -19.95 6.87
N ASP A 80 -22.14 -20.90 5.94
CA ASP A 80 -20.98 -21.52 5.34
C ASP A 80 -19.94 -20.47 4.94
N SER A 81 -18.95 -20.30 5.81
CA SER A 81 -17.72 -19.59 5.49
C SER A 81 -17.08 -20.38 4.36
N LYS A 82 -17.20 -19.88 3.13
CA LYS A 82 -16.32 -20.28 2.03
C LYS A 82 -14.90 -20.36 2.61
N PRO A 83 -14.19 -21.49 2.48
CA PRO A 83 -12.85 -21.60 3.03
C PRO A 83 -12.02 -20.48 2.40
N ALA A 84 -11.21 -19.81 3.22
CA ALA A 84 -10.32 -18.73 2.82
C ALA A 84 -9.60 -19.12 1.53
N GLY A 85 -10.10 -18.62 0.40
CA GLY A 85 -9.54 -18.91 -0.91
C GLY A 85 -8.10 -18.43 -0.91
N ASP A 86 -7.20 -19.32 -1.28
CA ASP A 86 -5.77 -19.08 -1.39
C ASP A 86 -5.52 -17.76 -2.14
N ILE A 87 -5.15 -16.69 -1.41
CA ILE A 87 -4.88 -15.40 -2.03
C ILE A 87 -3.51 -15.53 -2.68
N THR A 88 -3.49 -15.74 -3.99
CA THR A 88 -2.26 -15.76 -4.78
C THR A 88 -1.61 -14.38 -4.72
N LEU A 89 -0.47 -14.27 -4.03
CA LEU A 89 0.31 -13.04 -3.97
C LEU A 89 1.03 -12.78 -5.30
N GLU A 90 1.16 -11.52 -5.66
CA GLU A 90 1.90 -11.06 -6.83
C GLU A 90 3.33 -10.67 -6.45
N GLU A 91 4.28 -10.85 -7.36
CA GLU A 91 5.70 -10.58 -7.11
C GLU A 91 6.16 -9.27 -7.78
N ILE A 92 6.77 -8.38 -7.00
CA ILE A 92 7.50 -7.21 -7.48
C ILE A 92 9.00 -7.37 -7.26
N THR A 93 9.81 -6.64 -8.02
CA THR A 93 11.26 -6.61 -7.84
C THR A 93 11.68 -5.33 -7.12
N ILE A 94 12.44 -5.49 -6.03
CA ILE A 94 13.08 -4.39 -5.31
C ILE A 94 14.55 -4.33 -5.70
N GLN A 95 14.95 -3.23 -6.33
CA GLN A 95 16.32 -2.91 -6.69
C GLN A 95 17.06 -2.43 -5.45
N ASN A 96 18.11 -3.15 -5.05
CA ASN A 96 18.98 -2.79 -3.94
C ASN A 96 20.43 -2.68 -4.42
N ARG A 97 21.29 -2.03 -3.62
CA ARG A 97 22.74 -1.95 -3.87
C ARG A 97 23.41 -3.33 -3.97
N SER A 98 22.89 -4.31 -3.24
CA SER A 98 23.38 -5.70 -3.23
C SER A 98 22.85 -6.54 -4.39
N GLY A 99 22.01 -5.96 -5.27
CA GLY A 99 21.34 -6.65 -6.37
C GLY A 99 19.81 -6.72 -6.18
N PRO A 100 19.09 -7.15 -7.23
CA PRO A 100 17.63 -7.20 -7.21
C PRO A 100 17.11 -8.33 -6.31
N THR A 101 16.08 -8.00 -5.54
CA THR A 101 15.34 -8.91 -4.66
C THR A 101 13.86 -8.92 -5.01
N THR A 102 13.09 -9.84 -4.45
CA THR A 102 11.65 -9.93 -4.70
C THR A 102 10.81 -9.72 -3.45
N MET A 103 9.62 -9.15 -3.61
CA MET A 103 8.64 -8.97 -2.54
C MET A 103 7.27 -9.42 -3.05
N LYS A 104 6.54 -10.14 -2.20
CA LYS A 104 5.17 -10.56 -2.48
C LYS A 104 4.18 -9.54 -1.93
N ILE A 105 3.24 -9.12 -2.76
CA ILE A 105 2.21 -8.13 -2.42
C ILE A 105 0.83 -8.63 -2.83
N LYS A 106 -0.21 -8.00 -2.28
CA LYS A 106 -1.59 -8.32 -2.66
C LYS A 106 -1.88 -7.90 -4.11
N PRO A 107 -2.72 -8.65 -4.85
CA PRO A 107 -3.04 -8.35 -6.25
C PRO A 107 -3.59 -6.94 -6.51
N ASN A 108 -4.36 -6.40 -5.55
CA ASN A 108 -4.92 -5.06 -5.65
C ASN A 108 -3.82 -3.98 -5.62
N LEU A 109 -2.84 -4.12 -4.72
CA LEU A 109 -1.69 -3.22 -4.68
C LEU A 109 -0.82 -3.36 -5.92
N HIS A 110 -0.60 -4.59 -6.41
CA HIS A 110 0.15 -4.82 -7.64
C HIS A 110 -0.51 -4.14 -8.85
N SER A 111 -1.84 -4.24 -8.96
CA SER A 111 -2.62 -3.58 -10.00
C SER A 111 -2.54 -2.06 -9.88
N ALA A 112 -2.63 -1.51 -8.66
CA ALA A 112 -2.47 -0.09 -8.40
C ALA A 112 -1.08 0.42 -8.81
N LEU A 113 0.00 -0.30 -8.46
CA LEU A 113 1.36 0.06 -8.86
C LEU A 113 1.53 0.05 -10.39
N ARG A 114 0.98 -0.95 -11.09
CA ARG A 114 1.01 -0.98 -12.56
C ARG A 114 0.27 0.20 -13.17
N TYR A 115 -0.90 0.55 -12.63
CA TYR A 115 -1.68 1.69 -13.11
C TYR A 115 -0.95 3.03 -12.87
N LEU A 116 -0.31 3.16 -11.71
CA LEU A 116 0.40 4.37 -11.29
C LEU A 116 1.73 4.54 -12.01
N ARG A 117 2.33 3.46 -12.53
CA ARG A 117 3.62 3.46 -13.23
C ARG A 117 3.53 4.23 -14.54
N ARG A 118 4.51 5.09 -14.80
CA ARG A 118 4.66 5.82 -16.07
C ARG A 118 5.75 5.17 -16.91
N GLU A 119 5.67 5.30 -18.22
CA GLU A 119 6.65 4.70 -19.12
C GLU A 119 7.99 5.46 -19.13
N ASN A 120 7.96 6.76 -18.83
CA ASN A 120 9.08 7.68 -19.02
C ASN A 120 9.47 8.45 -17.75
N GLN A 121 8.89 8.11 -16.59
CA GLN A 121 9.18 8.81 -15.35
C GLN A 121 8.94 7.93 -14.11
N ASP A 122 9.90 7.93 -13.19
CA ASP A 122 9.74 7.33 -11.88
C ASP A 122 8.72 8.09 -11.02
N ARG A 123 8.12 7.41 -10.05
CA ARG A 123 7.22 8.02 -9.08
C ARG A 123 7.60 7.65 -7.66
N ILE A 124 7.45 8.61 -6.75
CA ILE A 124 7.69 8.36 -5.33
C ILE A 124 6.34 8.22 -4.64
N LEU A 125 6.12 7.06 -4.04
CA LEU A 125 4.88 6.67 -3.40
C LEU A 125 5.17 6.27 -1.95
N TRP A 126 4.16 6.37 -1.10
CA TRP A 126 4.14 5.70 0.19
C TRP A 126 3.00 4.69 0.20
N ALA A 127 3.29 3.43 0.44
CA ALA A 127 2.30 2.35 0.53
C ALA A 127 2.60 1.54 1.78
N ASP A 128 1.70 1.56 2.77
CA ASP A 128 1.92 0.96 4.09
C ASP A 128 2.32 -0.53 4.01
N ALA A 129 1.70 -1.28 3.10
CA ALA A 129 1.98 -2.69 2.89
C ALA A 129 3.40 -3.01 2.35
N ILE A 130 4.12 -2.01 1.81
CA ILE A 130 5.49 -2.14 1.27
C ILE A 130 6.51 -1.32 2.08
N CYS A 131 6.11 -0.14 2.56
CA CYS A 131 7.01 0.79 3.23
C CYS A 131 7.21 0.43 4.71
N ILE A 132 6.25 -0.25 5.31
CA ILE A 132 6.31 -0.71 6.70
C ILE A 132 6.69 -2.18 6.73
N ASN A 133 7.67 -2.53 7.57
CA ASN A 133 7.99 -3.92 7.84
C ASN A 133 6.84 -4.57 8.63
N GLN A 134 5.95 -5.28 7.92
CA GLN A 134 4.76 -5.88 8.52
C GLN A 134 5.07 -7.01 9.51
N LEU A 135 6.30 -7.54 9.51
CA LEU A 135 6.76 -8.60 10.41
C LEU A 135 7.34 -8.07 11.73
N ASP A 136 7.70 -6.79 11.78
CA ASP A 136 8.18 -6.13 12.99
C ASP A 136 7.03 -5.35 13.63
N GLY A 137 6.44 -5.92 14.68
CA GLY A 137 5.31 -5.31 15.38
C GLY A 137 5.63 -3.97 16.04
N VAL A 138 6.90 -3.74 16.42
CA VAL A 138 7.34 -2.49 17.04
C VAL A 138 7.44 -1.41 15.96
N GLU A 139 8.17 -1.69 14.88
CA GLU A 139 8.28 -0.76 13.74
C GLU A 139 6.90 -0.43 13.18
N LYS A 140 6.05 -1.45 13.01
CA LYS A 140 4.68 -1.28 12.54
C LYS A 140 3.86 -0.37 13.44
N GLY A 141 3.93 -0.55 14.75
CA GLY A 141 3.24 0.30 15.72
C GLY A 141 3.67 1.76 15.59
N ASP A 142 4.99 2.00 15.51
CA ASP A 142 5.55 3.34 15.41
C ASP A 142 5.24 4.03 14.08
N GLN A 143 5.30 3.29 12.96
CA GLN A 143 4.96 3.82 11.64
C GLN A 143 3.46 4.13 11.52
N ILE A 144 2.59 3.31 12.11
CA ILE A 144 1.15 3.58 12.19
C ILE A 144 0.89 4.83 13.04
N GLY A 145 1.57 4.97 14.19
CA GLY A 145 1.50 6.18 15.01
C GLY A 145 1.93 7.45 14.27
N GLN A 146 2.83 7.31 13.31
CA GLN A 146 3.31 8.40 12.44
C GLN A 146 2.41 8.69 11.23
N MET A 147 1.39 7.86 10.93
CA MET A 147 0.52 8.02 9.76
C MET A 147 -0.10 9.41 9.66
N ARG A 148 -0.44 10.02 10.81
CA ARG A 148 -0.97 11.39 10.85
C ARG A 148 -0.07 12.37 10.08
N TYR A 149 1.23 12.34 10.33
CA TYR A 149 2.19 13.22 9.68
C TYR A 149 2.40 12.85 8.20
N ILE A 150 2.30 11.57 7.85
CA ILE A 150 2.46 11.09 6.47
C ILE A 150 1.31 11.59 5.58
N TYR A 151 0.06 11.53 6.06
CA TYR A 151 -1.11 12.00 5.32
C TYR A 151 -1.36 13.52 5.44
N GLU A 152 -0.83 14.19 6.46
CA GLU A 152 -0.91 15.65 6.62
C GLU A 152 0.20 16.39 5.84
N THR A 153 1.26 15.69 5.42
CA THR A 153 2.41 16.29 4.71
C THR A 153 2.56 15.87 3.22
N PRO A 154 1.49 15.72 2.41
CA PRO A 154 1.67 15.65 0.97
C PRO A 154 1.96 17.06 0.46
N SER A 155 3.21 17.35 0.11
CA SER A 155 3.57 18.49 -0.73
C SER A 155 2.98 18.29 -2.14
N LYS A 156 1.66 18.46 -2.26
CA LYS A 156 0.84 18.52 -3.47
C LYS A 156 1.03 17.36 -4.47
N SER A 157 0.24 16.31 -4.31
CA SER A 157 -0.75 15.91 -5.33
C SER A 157 -1.45 14.62 -4.87
N LEU A 158 -2.60 14.78 -4.21
CA LEU A 158 -3.63 13.73 -4.20
C LEU A 158 -4.12 13.56 -5.65
N SER A 159 -3.42 12.81 -6.50
CA SER A 159 -4.03 12.38 -7.77
C SER A 159 -5.01 11.27 -7.43
N GLY A 160 -6.25 11.66 -7.19
CA GLY A 160 -7.36 10.77 -6.95
C GLY A 160 -7.47 9.75 -8.08
N LEU A 161 -7.36 8.48 -7.71
CA LEU A 161 -7.92 7.38 -8.48
C LEU A 161 -9.13 6.82 -7.75
N ALA A 162 -10.06 7.72 -7.45
CA ALA A 162 -11.47 7.39 -7.49
C ALA A 162 -11.98 7.89 -8.85
N LYS A 163 -11.91 7.04 -9.88
CA LYS A 163 -12.85 7.20 -11.00
C LYS A 163 -14.17 6.57 -10.56
N GLU A 164 -14.95 7.30 -9.76
CA GLU A 164 -16.39 7.16 -9.83
C GLU A 164 -16.91 8.23 -10.79
N THR A 165 -16.98 7.83 -12.06
CA THR A 165 -17.89 8.46 -12.99
C THR A 165 -19.31 8.06 -12.57
N ASN A 166 -19.98 8.88 -11.78
CA ASN A 166 -21.43 8.94 -11.85
C ASN A 166 -21.81 10.28 -12.48
N SER A 167 -21.85 10.27 -13.81
CA SER A 167 -22.43 11.34 -14.59
C SER A 167 -23.93 11.06 -14.69
N MET A 168 -24.71 12.04 -14.20
CA MET A 168 -26.18 12.22 -14.30
C MET A 168 -27.06 11.33 -13.44
#